data_AF-A0A0W0S009-F1
#
_entry.id   AF-A0A0W0S009-F1
#
_cell.length_a   1.000
_cell.length_b   1.000
_cell.length_c   1.000
_cell.angle_alpha   90.00
_cell.angle_beta   90.00
_cell.angle_gamma   90.00
#
_symmetry.space_group_name_H-M   'P 1'
#
loop_
_entity.id
_entity.type
_entity.pdbx_description
1 polymer ?
#
loop_
_entity_poly.entity_id
_entity_poly.type
_entity_poly.pdbx_seq_one_letter_code
_entity_poly.pdbx_strand_id
1 'polypeptide(L)'
;MKPYLLLGLPLLNLQAHALPQGFVYLQQIAPQVVEDLRYVTADNFMGRPVPGYLANRCILTLPAAQQLAKAEKKPWRWDILLKFMTVIAHKKQLTLFIYGVKKPATKK
;
A
#
# COMPACT_ATOMS: atom_id res chain seq x y z
N MET A 1 -12.06 56.31 -3.01
CA MET A 1 -11.75 55.27 -4.00
C MET A 1 -10.61 54.43 -3.42
N LYS A 2 -10.87 53.18 -3.02
CA LYS A 2 -9.87 52.30 -2.39
C LYS A 2 -9.37 51.29 -3.44
N PRO A 3 -8.06 51.21 -3.74
CA PRO A 3 -7.55 50.19 -4.65
C PRO A 3 -7.54 48.85 -3.92
N TYR A 4 -8.30 47.88 -4.42
CA TYR A 4 -8.25 46.52 -3.93
C TYR A 4 -6.87 45.93 -4.25
N LEU A 5 -6.16 45.56 -3.20
CA LEU A 5 -4.87 44.90 -3.23
C LEU A 5 -5.08 43.49 -3.82
N LEU A 6 -4.58 43.25 -5.04
CA LEU A 6 -4.56 41.93 -5.67
C LEU A 6 -3.57 41.04 -4.90
N LEU A 7 -4.09 40.23 -3.99
CA LEU A 7 -3.32 39.20 -3.29
C LEU A 7 -2.97 38.10 -4.31
N GLY A 8 -1.69 38.00 -4.69
CA GLY A 8 -1.20 36.94 -5.57
C GLY A 8 -1.31 35.57 -4.90
N LEU A 9 -2.02 34.64 -5.54
CA LEU A 9 -2.08 33.24 -5.11
C LEU A 9 -0.69 32.59 -5.27
N PRO A 10 -0.06 32.07 -4.21
CA PRO A 10 1.18 31.34 -4.36
C PRO A 10 0.90 30.03 -5.10
N LEU A 11 1.67 29.78 -6.17
CA LEU A 11 1.69 28.50 -6.86
C LEU A 11 2.22 27.44 -5.89
N LEU A 12 1.33 26.61 -5.36
CA LEU A 12 1.69 25.46 -4.54
C LEU A 12 2.46 24.46 -5.41
N ASN A 13 3.73 24.24 -5.08
CA ASN A 13 4.56 23.21 -5.71
C ASN A 13 4.15 21.83 -5.17
N LEU A 14 3.21 21.15 -5.84
CA LEU A 14 2.89 19.74 -5.59
C LEU A 14 3.97 18.85 -6.22
N GLN A 15 5.04 18.55 -5.47
CA GLN A 15 5.99 17.51 -5.87
C GLN A 15 5.42 16.11 -5.60
N ALA A 16 4.79 15.52 -6.60
CA ALA A 16 4.47 14.09 -6.61
C ALA A 16 5.76 13.29 -6.85
N HIS A 17 6.21 12.53 -5.84
CA HIS A 17 7.33 11.62 -6.02
C HIS A 17 6.85 10.40 -6.82
N ALA A 18 7.34 10.28 -8.06
CA ALA A 18 7.10 9.08 -8.87
C ALA A 18 7.81 7.88 -8.24
N LEU A 19 7.20 6.69 -8.37
CA LEU A 19 7.86 5.45 -7.97
C LEU A 19 9.11 5.22 -8.83
N PRO A 20 10.18 4.62 -8.28
CA PRO A 20 11.32 4.20 -9.07
C PRO A 20 10.90 3.23 -10.19
N GLN A 21 11.65 3.21 -11.29
CA GLN A 21 11.36 2.33 -12.42
C GLN A 21 11.30 0.85 -11.96
N GLY A 22 10.30 0.12 -12.44
CA GLY A 22 10.08 -1.29 -12.12
C GLY A 22 9.32 -1.54 -10.81
N PHE A 23 8.96 -0.49 -10.06
CA PHE A 23 8.08 -0.57 -8.90
C PHE A 23 6.64 -0.18 -9.24
N VAL A 24 5.70 -0.83 -8.56
CA VAL A 24 4.27 -0.65 -8.74
C VAL A 24 3.55 -0.63 -7.40
N TYR A 25 2.38 0.00 -7.34
CA TYR A 25 1.46 -0.21 -6.23
C TYR A 25 0.76 -1.55 -6.39
N LEU A 26 0.70 -2.36 -5.33
CA LEU A 26 0.09 -3.68 -5.38
C LEU A 26 -1.38 -3.63 -5.81
N GLN A 27 -2.16 -2.68 -5.30
CA GLN A 27 -3.56 -2.43 -5.73
C GLN A 27 -3.74 -2.28 -7.25
N GLN A 28 -2.72 -1.85 -8.00
CA GLN A 28 -2.82 -1.75 -9.46
C GLN A 28 -2.75 -3.11 -10.16
N ILE A 29 -2.11 -4.11 -9.54
CA ILE A 29 -1.87 -5.43 -10.12
C ILE A 29 -2.78 -6.51 -9.50
N ALA A 30 -3.09 -6.39 -8.21
CA ALA A 30 -3.90 -7.33 -7.45
C ALA A 30 -4.92 -6.58 -6.56
N PRO A 31 -5.96 -5.96 -7.15
CA PRO A 31 -6.92 -5.10 -6.43
C PRO A 31 -7.76 -5.83 -5.38
N GLN A 32 -7.82 -7.17 -5.45
CA GLN A 32 -8.55 -8.01 -4.48
C GLN A 32 -7.72 -8.35 -3.24
N VAL A 33 -6.42 -8.04 -3.26
CA VAL A 33 -5.55 -8.23 -2.10
C VAL A 33 -5.82 -7.14 -1.08
N VAL A 34 -6.09 -7.55 0.16
CA VAL A 34 -6.32 -6.62 1.26
C VAL A 34 -4.99 -6.22 1.86
N GLU A 35 -4.69 -4.92 1.86
CA GLU A 35 -3.47 -4.35 2.46
C GLU A 35 -3.74 -3.93 3.92
N ASP A 36 -2.91 -4.38 4.86
CA ASP A 36 -2.94 -3.98 6.28
C ASP A 36 -1.52 -3.59 6.71
N LEU A 37 -1.10 -2.40 6.28
CA LEU A 37 0.22 -1.87 6.55
C LEU A 37 0.16 -0.92 7.75
N ARG A 38 0.62 -1.41 8.89
CA ARG A 38 0.43 -0.70 10.17
C ARG A 38 1.53 0.28 10.57
N TYR A 39 2.58 0.39 9.75
CA TYR A 39 3.70 1.28 10.05
C TYR A 39 3.41 2.78 9.88
N VAL A 40 2.25 3.12 9.32
CA VAL A 40 1.79 4.51 9.17
C VAL A 40 1.19 5.04 10.48
N THR A 41 0.73 4.15 11.37
CA THR A 41 0.06 4.52 12.63
C THR A 41 0.83 3.97 13.83
N ALA A 42 0.35 4.25 15.05
CA ALA A 42 0.89 3.66 16.27
C ALA A 42 0.43 2.21 16.51
N ASP A 43 -0.50 1.66 15.70
CA ASP A 43 -1.00 0.28 15.79
C ASP A 43 0.02 -0.73 15.23
N ASN A 44 1.26 -0.65 15.68
CA ASN A 44 2.30 -1.60 15.32
C ASN A 44 3.16 -1.89 16.55
N PHE A 45 4.07 -2.86 16.43
CA PHE A 45 4.89 -3.32 17.55
C PHE A 45 5.80 -2.23 18.16
N MET A 46 6.11 -1.16 17.43
CA MET A 46 6.89 -0.02 17.93
C MET A 46 6.05 0.99 18.72
N GLY A 47 4.71 0.88 18.71
CA GLY A 47 3.80 1.83 19.36
C GLY A 47 3.84 3.24 18.78
N ARG A 48 4.45 3.44 17.61
CA ARG A 48 4.59 4.73 16.93
C ARG A 48 4.71 4.56 15.41
N PRO A 49 4.34 5.57 14.61
CA PRO A 49 4.60 5.56 13.17
C PRO A 49 6.09 5.38 12.86
N VAL A 50 6.39 4.56 11.87
CA VAL A 50 7.76 4.33 11.41
C VAL A 50 8.14 5.42 10.39
N PRO A 51 9.24 6.17 10.60
CA PRO A 51 9.67 7.18 9.64
C PRO A 51 9.85 6.60 8.23
N GLY A 52 9.35 7.32 7.22
CA GLY A 52 9.38 6.88 5.81
C GLY A 52 8.13 6.11 5.35
N TYR A 53 7.28 5.64 6.26
CA TYR A 53 5.98 5.01 5.92
C TYR A 53 4.86 6.06 5.96
N LEU A 54 4.69 6.79 4.86
CA LEU A 54 3.79 7.95 4.78
C LEU A 54 2.34 7.61 4.42
N ALA A 55 2.09 6.41 3.89
CA ALA A 55 0.77 5.98 3.45
C ALA A 55 0.61 4.46 3.54
N ASN A 56 -0.62 4.00 3.74
CA ASN A 56 -0.97 2.57 3.78
C ASN A 56 -1.06 2.06 2.34
N ARG A 57 0.10 1.97 1.68
CA ARG A 57 0.25 1.56 0.28
C ARG A 57 1.40 0.58 0.15
N CYS A 58 1.11 -0.59 -0.42
CA CYS A 58 2.10 -1.62 -0.69
C CYS A 58 2.79 -1.32 -2.03
N ILE A 59 4.11 -1.14 -1.99
CA ILE A 59 4.94 -0.96 -3.17
C ILE A 59 5.80 -2.20 -3.33
N LEU A 60 5.75 -2.81 -4.52
CA LEU A 60 6.51 -4.01 -4.86
C LEU A 60 7.21 -3.81 -6.20
N THR A 61 8.19 -4.66 -6.51
CA THR A 61 8.64 -4.80 -7.89
C THR A 61 7.51 -5.41 -8.73
N LEU A 62 7.44 -5.05 -10.01
CA LEU A 62 6.43 -5.58 -10.93
C LEU A 62 6.40 -7.13 -10.95
N PRO A 63 7.54 -7.85 -11.01
CA PRO A 63 7.51 -9.32 -10.97
C PRO A 63 6.93 -9.88 -9.68
N ALA A 64 7.23 -9.27 -8.52
CA ALA A 64 6.68 -9.70 -7.24
C ALA A 64 5.16 -9.50 -7.17
N ALA A 65 4.67 -8.33 -7.63
CA ALA A 65 3.24 -8.04 -7.69
C ALA A 65 2.49 -9.01 -8.62
N GLN A 66 3.08 -9.39 -9.75
CA GLN A 66 2.50 -10.36 -10.69
C GLN A 66 2.43 -11.77 -10.11
N GLN A 67 3.50 -12.23 -9.45
CA GLN A 67 3.50 -13.54 -8.80
C GLN A 67 2.46 -13.62 -7.68
N LEU A 68 2.30 -12.52 -6.95
CA LEU A 68 1.26 -12.39 -5.96
C LEU A 68 -0.15 -12.43 -6.57
N ALA A 69 -0.40 -11.67 -7.64
CA ALA A 69 -1.70 -11.71 -8.32
C ALA A 69 -2.06 -13.12 -8.81
N LYS A 70 -1.08 -13.93 -9.20
CA LYS A 70 -1.30 -15.35 -9.54
C LYS A 70 -1.67 -16.19 -8.32
N ALA A 71 -1.01 -15.96 -7.18
CA ALA A 71 -1.30 -16.67 -5.94
C ALA A 71 -2.70 -16.32 -5.38
N GLU A 72 -3.14 -15.08 -5.53
CA GLU A 72 -4.50 -14.63 -5.15
C GLU A 72 -5.58 -15.34 -5.96
N LYS A 73 -5.37 -15.49 -7.27
CA LYS A 73 -6.31 -16.15 -8.19
C LYS A 73 -6.36 -17.67 -8.06
N LYS A 74 -5.39 -18.29 -7.39
CA LYS A 74 -5.39 -19.74 -7.21
C LYS A 74 -6.57 -20.12 -6.30
N PRO A 75 -7.44 -21.06 -6.70
CA PRO A 75 -8.51 -21.53 -5.83
C PRO A 75 -7.89 -22.25 -4.63
N TRP A 76 -7.91 -21.59 -3.48
CA TRP A 76 -7.58 -22.22 -2.22
C TRP A 76 -8.75 -23.15 -1.84
N ARG A 77 -8.48 -24.23 -1.10
CA ARG A 77 -9.52 -25.16 -0.60
C ARG A 77 -10.57 -24.50 0.31
N TRP A 78 -10.41 -23.20 0.59
CA TRP A 78 -11.22 -22.39 1.49
C TRP A 78 -11.47 -21.03 0.84
N ASP A 79 -12.67 -20.46 1.02
CA ASP A 79 -13.03 -19.12 0.54
C ASP A 79 -12.24 -18.03 1.29
N ILE A 80 -11.02 -17.77 0.81
CA ILE A 80 -10.04 -16.94 1.47
C ILE A 80 -9.59 -15.79 0.56
N LEU A 81 -9.43 -14.60 1.14
CA LEU A 81 -8.69 -13.45 0.62
C LEU A 81 -7.27 -13.48 1.17
N LEU A 82 -6.29 -13.08 0.36
CA LEU A 82 -4.94 -12.87 0.87
C LEU A 82 -4.87 -11.50 1.53
N LYS A 83 -4.43 -11.47 2.79
CA LYS A 83 -4.14 -10.23 3.50
C LYS A 83 -2.64 -10.06 3.66
N PHE A 84 -2.17 -8.88 3.31
CA PHE A 84 -0.76 -8.53 3.22
C PHE A 84 -0.36 -7.65 4.39
N MET A 85 0.55 -8.17 5.22
CA MET A 85 1.27 -7.40 6.24
C MET A 85 2.74 -7.32 5.83
N THR A 86 3.22 -6.12 5.53
CA THR A 86 4.64 -5.90 5.17
C THR A 86 5.52 -5.87 6.42
N VAL A 87 6.66 -6.55 6.40
CA VAL A 87 7.74 -6.36 7.38
C VAL A 87 9.10 -6.22 6.68
N ILE A 88 9.74 -5.07 6.96
CA ILE A 88 11.14 -4.65 6.79
C ILE A 88 11.66 -4.36 5.36
N ALA A 89 11.97 -3.07 5.14
CA ALA A 89 12.96 -2.59 4.18
C ALA A 89 14.23 -2.13 4.93
N HIS A 90 14.91 -3.04 5.62
CA HIS A 90 16.26 -2.80 6.13
C HIS A 90 17.16 -3.86 5.52
N LYS A 91 17.85 -3.45 4.44
CA LYS A 91 18.91 -4.16 3.73
C LYS A 91 18.89 -5.70 3.90
N LYS A 92 18.29 -6.39 2.92
CA LYS A 92 18.49 -7.81 2.52
C LYS A 92 17.42 -8.86 2.87
N GLN A 93 16.27 -8.55 3.46
CA GLN A 93 15.19 -9.54 3.52
C GLN A 93 13.81 -8.90 3.56
N LEU A 94 13.02 -9.17 2.51
CA LEU A 94 11.58 -8.94 2.49
C LEU A 94 10.93 -10.14 3.16
N THR A 95 10.55 -10.02 4.43
CA THR A 95 9.77 -11.07 5.08
C THR A 95 8.30 -10.79 4.84
N LEU A 96 7.71 -11.59 3.96
CA LEU A 96 6.31 -11.47 3.60
C LEU A 96 5.46 -12.39 4.49
N PHE A 97 4.54 -11.81 5.27
CA PHE A 97 3.50 -12.58 5.93
C PHE A 97 2.23 -12.54 5.09
N ILE A 98 1.95 -13.67 4.43
CA ILE A 98 0.66 -13.93 3.77
C ILE A 98 -0.18 -14.73 4.74
N TYR A 99 -1.34 -14.22 5.12
CA TYR A 99 -2.36 -15.02 5.80
C TYR A 99 -3.68 -14.95 5.07
N GLY A 100 -4.43 -16.04 5.19
CA GLY A 100 -5.76 -16.13 4.65
C GLY A 100 -6.78 -15.46 5.55
N VAL A 101 -7.62 -14.59 5.00
CA VAL A 101 -8.81 -14.04 5.66
C VAL A 101 -10.04 -14.61 4.97
N LYS A 102 -11.05 -15.08 5.71
CA LYS A 102 -12.29 -15.60 5.09
C LYS A 102 -12.92 -14.51 4.23
N LYS A 103 -13.27 -14.83 2.97
CA LYS A 103 -14.04 -13.91 2.11
C LYS A 103 -15.34 -13.55 2.85
N PRO A 104 -15.74 -12.27 2.89
CA PRO A 104 -17.05 -11.90 3.41
C PRO A 104 -18.12 -12.65 2.60
N ALA A 105 -19.11 -13.22 3.29
CA ALA A 105 -20.20 -13.91 2.63
C ALA A 105 -20.89 -12.91 1.69
N THR A 106 -20.89 -13.20 0.39
CA THR A 106 -21.68 -12.43 -0.58
C THR A 106 -23.15 -12.66 -0.23
N LYS A 107 -23.82 -11.63 0.31
CA LYS A 107 -25.28 -11.65 0.38
C LYS A 107 -25.79 -11.69 -1.07
N LYS A 108 -26.42 -12.80 -1.45
CA LYS A 108 -27.23 -12.87 -2.67
C LYS A 108 -28.50 -12.05 -2.48
#